data_AF-X6NJS0-F1
#
_entry.id   AF-X6NJS0-F1
#
_cell.length_a   1.000
_cell.length_b   1.000
_cell.length_c   1.000
_cell.angle_alpha   90.00
_cell.angle_beta   90.00
_cell.angle_gamma   90.00
#
_symmetry.space_group_name_H-M   'P 1'
#
loop_
_entity.id
_entity.type
_entity.pdbx_description
1 polymer ?
#
loop_
_entity_poly.entity_id
_entity_poly.type
_entity_poly.pdbx_seq_one_letter_code
_entity_poly.pdbx_strand_id
1 'polypeptide(L)'
;MLLDLTMEHLKQQVLQITQRTHASIIIMDGDGSYIETDESVIRVFKKDPVHLSIKFGSEDIQKSKMKKNEIAEALDFKKHWSAHWRKANAEAAKRVERMIKNKEEGLIIVAYNPAKWKHKNDGLGPIVNLVKNSKGNSKPFEGCYMYEIKRRVIVLKQVHIDGNVYAVDCELRCEGSVNITTQLFATKNAIINEQLKHFISPIFGIQKYITIFHYNFKPLKMKEKDPLN
;
A
#
# COMPACT_ATOMS: atom_id res chain seq x y z
N MET A 1 10.37 -40.64 -15.47
CA MET A 1 9.30 -40.54 -14.47
C MET A 1 9.45 -39.23 -13.69
N LEU A 2 9.14 -38.08 -14.29
CA LEU A 2 9.21 -36.75 -13.65
C LEU A 2 7.85 -36.02 -13.66
N LEU A 3 6.80 -36.68 -14.14
CA LEU A 3 5.50 -36.04 -14.42
C LEU A 3 4.64 -35.81 -13.16
N ASP A 4 4.96 -36.48 -12.05
CA ASP A 4 4.19 -36.35 -10.81
C ASP A 4 4.85 -35.41 -9.78
N LEU A 5 5.93 -34.71 -10.17
CA LEU A 5 6.70 -33.88 -9.26
C LEU A 5 6.09 -32.47 -9.15
N THR A 6 5.12 -32.33 -8.25
CA THR A 6 4.45 -31.06 -7.94
C THR A 6 5.06 -30.40 -6.69
N MET A 7 4.80 -29.11 -6.53
CA MET A 7 5.17 -28.35 -5.33
C MET A 7 4.48 -28.90 -4.09
N GLU A 8 3.26 -29.40 -4.23
CA GLU A 8 2.54 -30.04 -3.13
C GLU A 8 3.24 -31.32 -2.68
N HIS A 9 3.58 -32.22 -3.61
CA HIS A 9 4.31 -33.45 -3.28
C HIS A 9 5.67 -33.15 -2.64
N LEU A 10 6.40 -32.17 -3.17
CA LEU A 10 7.69 -31.76 -2.59
C LEU A 10 7.52 -31.25 -1.15
N LYS A 11 6.52 -30.41 -0.87
CA LYS A 11 6.25 -29.94 0.50
C LYS A 11 5.85 -31.08 1.42
N GLN A 12 5.03 -32.02 0.96
CA GLN A 12 4.63 -33.19 1.74
C GLN A 12 5.84 -34.05 2.12
N GLN A 13 6.74 -34.33 1.18
CA GLN A 13 7.97 -35.08 1.46
C GLN A 13 8.87 -34.35 2.45
N VAL A 14 9.04 -33.03 2.31
CA VAL A 14 9.81 -32.21 3.26
C VAL A 14 9.20 -32.28 4.66
N LEU A 15 7.87 -32.17 4.80
CA LEU A 15 7.19 -32.27 6.10
C LEU A 15 7.39 -33.66 6.74
N GLN A 16 7.28 -34.72 5.95
CA GLN A 16 7.48 -36.10 6.41
C GLN A 16 8.93 -36.31 6.90
N ILE A 17 9.92 -35.91 6.11
CA ILE A 17 11.35 -36.08 6.46
C ILE A 17 11.72 -35.26 7.70
N THR A 18 11.15 -34.06 7.84
CA THR A 18 11.50 -33.14 8.95
C THR A 18 10.64 -33.31 10.19
N GLN A 19 9.70 -34.26 10.20
CA GLN A 19 8.78 -34.54 11.30
C GLN A 19 8.01 -33.29 11.80
N ARG A 20 7.64 -32.40 10.86
CA ARG A 20 6.91 -31.17 11.17
C ARG A 20 5.47 -31.29 10.67
N THR A 21 4.52 -30.86 11.48
CA THR A 21 3.07 -30.97 11.16
C THR A 21 2.41 -29.64 10.79
N HIS A 22 2.96 -28.50 11.22
CA HIS A 22 2.37 -27.17 10.99
C HIS A 22 3.45 -26.09 10.84
N ALA A 23 4.16 -26.07 9.71
CA ALA A 23 5.16 -25.04 9.44
C ALA A 23 4.99 -24.48 8.03
N SER A 24 5.13 -23.15 7.91
CA SER A 24 5.30 -22.53 6.61
C SER A 24 6.69 -22.90 6.09
N ILE A 25 6.71 -23.56 4.93
CA ILE A 25 7.96 -23.99 4.29
C ILE A 25 8.28 -23.05 3.14
N ILE A 26 9.51 -22.54 3.14
CA ILE A 26 10.14 -21.87 2.01
C ILE A 26 11.23 -22.79 1.48
N ILE A 27 11.17 -23.12 0.20
CA ILE A 27 12.16 -23.96 -0.48
C ILE A 27 12.93 -23.10 -1.48
N MET A 28 14.25 -23.21 -1.47
CA MET A 28 15.13 -22.54 -2.43
C MET A 28 16.03 -23.56 -3.11
N ASP A 29 16.43 -23.30 -4.34
CA ASP A 29 17.44 -24.11 -5.04
C ASP A 29 18.88 -23.75 -4.62
N GLY A 30 19.86 -24.43 -5.20
CA GLY A 30 21.29 -24.19 -4.94
C GLY A 30 21.78 -22.78 -5.27
N ASP A 31 21.06 -22.05 -6.13
CA ASP A 31 21.39 -20.67 -6.50
C ASP A 31 20.70 -19.65 -5.57
N GLY A 32 19.92 -20.13 -4.58
CA GLY A 32 19.14 -19.30 -3.67
C GLY A 32 17.83 -18.78 -4.26
N SER A 33 17.39 -19.30 -5.41
CA SER A 33 16.12 -18.94 -6.04
C SER A 33 14.94 -19.68 -5.39
N TYR A 34 13.81 -19.00 -5.23
CA TYR A 34 12.61 -19.60 -4.63
C TYR A 34 11.95 -20.62 -5.56
N ILE A 35 11.48 -21.73 -4.97
CA ILE A 35 10.69 -22.76 -5.62
C ILE A 35 9.27 -22.64 -5.10
N GLU A 36 8.36 -22.13 -5.93
CA GLU A 36 6.98 -21.79 -5.52
C GLU A 36 5.91 -22.46 -6.40
N THR A 37 6.28 -22.94 -7.59
CA THR A 37 5.37 -23.56 -8.57
C THR A 37 5.88 -24.92 -9.04
N ASP A 38 5.00 -25.72 -9.63
CA ASP A 38 5.35 -27.03 -10.20
C ASP A 38 6.43 -26.92 -11.29
N GLU A 39 6.40 -25.87 -12.12
CA GLU A 39 7.42 -25.64 -13.14
C GLU A 39 8.79 -25.33 -12.52
N SER A 40 8.81 -24.62 -11.39
CA SER A 40 10.05 -24.35 -10.67
C SER A 40 10.64 -25.62 -10.04
N VAL A 41 9.77 -26.52 -9.54
CA VAL A 41 10.18 -27.84 -9.05
C VAL A 41 10.79 -28.67 -10.18
N ILE A 42 10.08 -28.83 -11.29
CA ILE A 42 10.56 -29.59 -12.45
C ILE A 42 11.90 -29.05 -12.95
N ARG A 43 12.04 -27.72 -13.01
CA ARG A 43 13.28 -27.07 -13.45
C ARG A 43 14.47 -27.38 -12.56
N VAL A 44 14.28 -27.38 -11.25
CA VAL A 44 15.35 -27.66 -10.29
C VAL A 44 15.78 -29.13 -10.34
N PHE A 45 14.82 -30.05 -10.52
CA PHE A 45 15.10 -31.48 -10.64
C PHE A 45 15.69 -31.90 -12.01
N LYS A 46 15.81 -30.96 -12.96
CA LYS A 46 16.63 -31.14 -14.17
C LYS A 46 18.13 -30.84 -13.93
N LYS A 47 18.49 -30.22 -12.80
CA LYS A 47 19.90 -30.01 -12.41
C LYS A 47 20.45 -31.29 -11.77
N ASP A 48 21.75 -31.55 -11.92
CA ASP A 48 22.44 -32.67 -11.27
C ASP A 48 23.80 -32.20 -10.72
N PRO A 49 24.04 -32.22 -9.40
CA PRO A 49 23.14 -32.63 -8.31
C PRO A 49 22.05 -31.61 -7.98
N VAL A 50 20.93 -32.09 -7.41
CA VAL A 50 19.85 -31.23 -6.90
C VAL A 50 20.17 -30.77 -5.48
N HIS A 51 20.41 -29.47 -5.31
CA HIS A 51 20.55 -28.85 -3.99
C HIS A 51 19.29 -28.05 -3.62
N LEU A 52 18.72 -28.37 -2.45
CA LEU A 52 17.57 -27.67 -1.90
C LEU A 52 17.91 -27.12 -0.51
N SER A 53 17.58 -25.84 -0.29
CA SER A 53 17.64 -25.20 1.02
C SER A 53 16.22 -24.99 1.54
N ILE A 54 15.93 -25.54 2.72
CA ILE A 54 14.61 -25.51 3.34
C ILE A 54 14.65 -24.56 4.54
N LYS A 55 13.74 -23.59 4.57
CA LYS A 55 13.54 -22.68 5.69
C LYS A 55 12.14 -22.87 6.26
N PHE A 56 12.06 -23.12 7.56
CA PHE A 56 10.81 -23.19 8.29
C PHE A 56 10.50 -21.84 8.92
N GLY A 57 9.37 -21.24 8.56
CA GLY A 57 8.81 -20.10 9.27
C GLY A 57 7.91 -20.59 10.41
N SER A 58 8.08 -20.02 11.61
CA SER A 58 7.04 -20.12 12.64
C SER A 58 5.81 -19.31 12.18
N GLU A 59 4.61 -19.78 12.51
CA GLU A 59 3.36 -19.08 12.17
C GLU A 59 3.30 -17.65 12.75
N ASP A 60 4.08 -17.37 13.80
CA ASP A 60 4.25 -16.03 14.37
C ASP A 60 5.11 -15.07 13.52
N ILE A 61 5.92 -15.59 12.60
CA ILE A 61 6.75 -14.80 11.67
C ILE A 61 6.01 -14.51 10.35
N GLN A 62 4.90 -15.19 10.06
CA GLN A 62 4.04 -14.83 8.92
C GLN A 62 3.28 -13.50 9.13
N LYS A 63 3.22 -12.95 10.35
CA LYS A 63 2.63 -11.61 10.59
C LYS A 63 3.55 -10.42 10.26
N SER A 64 4.85 -10.64 10.01
CA SER A 64 5.84 -9.58 9.77
C SER A 64 6.45 -9.55 8.36
N LYS A 65 6.10 -10.51 7.48
CA LYS A 65 6.40 -10.46 6.04
C LYS A 65 5.11 -10.49 5.21
N MET A 66 4.33 -9.41 5.30
CA MET A 66 3.51 -8.99 4.15
C MET A 66 4.46 -8.91 2.95
N LYS A 67 4.15 -9.66 1.89
CA LYS A 67 5.01 -9.84 0.73
C LYS A 67 5.42 -8.48 0.18
N LYS A 68 6.72 -8.26 0.04
CA LYS A 68 7.29 -7.09 -0.65
C LYS A 68 6.68 -6.90 -2.05
N ASN A 69 6.20 -7.98 -2.66
CA ASN A 69 5.51 -7.98 -3.95
C ASN A 69 4.04 -7.50 -3.85
N GLU A 70 3.26 -7.96 -2.87
CA GLU A 70 1.89 -7.42 -2.64
C GLU A 70 1.94 -5.93 -2.25
N ILE A 71 3.00 -5.49 -1.57
CA ILE A 71 3.22 -4.06 -1.24
C ILE A 71 3.61 -3.25 -2.49
N ALA A 72 4.42 -3.80 -3.39
CA ALA A 72 4.81 -3.11 -4.63
C ALA A 72 3.65 -3.03 -5.63
N GLU A 73 2.79 -4.05 -5.64
CA GLU A 73 1.57 -4.13 -6.43
C GLU A 73 0.46 -3.25 -5.84
N ALA A 74 0.25 -3.32 -4.52
CA ALA A 74 -0.57 -2.40 -3.76
C ALA A 74 0.13 -1.07 -3.47
N LEU A 75 1.02 -0.59 -4.34
CA LEU A 75 1.38 0.82 -4.39
C LEU A 75 1.35 1.38 -5.83
N ASP A 76 0.87 0.57 -6.80
CA ASP A 76 0.81 0.82 -8.26
C ASP A 76 1.72 1.97 -8.72
N PHE A 77 3.02 1.74 -8.52
CA PHE A 77 4.05 2.76 -8.69
C PHE A 77 4.27 3.16 -10.16
N LYS A 78 3.51 2.61 -11.11
CA LYS A 78 3.71 2.86 -12.55
C LYS A 78 3.08 4.18 -13.01
N LYS A 79 2.03 4.68 -12.37
CA LYS A 79 1.30 5.87 -12.87
C LYS A 79 1.89 7.19 -12.36
N HIS A 80 2.30 7.24 -11.09
CA HIS A 80 2.76 8.48 -10.43
C HIS A 80 4.03 8.21 -9.58
N TRP A 81 5.22 8.31 -10.18
CA TRP A 81 6.51 8.04 -9.48
C TRP A 81 7.41 9.27 -9.31
N SER A 82 6.89 10.48 -9.50
CA SER A 82 7.71 11.69 -9.34
C SER A 82 8.28 11.79 -7.91
N ALA A 83 9.46 12.41 -7.77
CA ALA A 83 10.06 12.65 -6.46
C ALA A 83 9.09 13.40 -5.52
N HIS A 84 8.31 14.32 -6.08
CA HIS A 84 7.29 15.09 -5.37
C HIS A 84 6.11 14.22 -4.90
N TRP A 85 5.62 13.30 -5.74
CA TRP A 85 4.60 12.34 -5.36
C TRP A 85 5.05 11.48 -4.18
N ARG A 86 6.27 10.95 -4.24
CA ARG A 86 6.85 10.16 -3.15
C ARG A 86 6.97 10.97 -1.86
N LYS A 87 7.43 12.22 -1.96
CA LYS A 87 7.54 13.14 -0.82
C LYS A 87 6.18 13.46 -0.21
N ALA A 88 5.15 13.67 -1.03
CA ALA A 88 3.78 13.96 -0.57
C ALA A 88 3.18 12.76 0.17
N ASN A 89 3.31 11.54 -0.37
CA ASN A 89 2.82 10.34 0.30
C ASN A 89 3.61 10.00 1.58
N ALA A 90 4.92 10.24 1.60
CA ALA A 90 5.71 10.10 2.83
C ALA A 90 5.29 11.11 3.91
N GLU A 91 4.99 12.36 3.53
CA GLU A 91 4.44 13.35 4.47
C GLU A 91 3.03 12.96 4.95
N ALA A 92 2.17 12.44 4.06
CA ALA A 92 0.85 11.95 4.41
C ALA A 92 0.94 10.78 5.41
N ALA A 93 1.86 9.84 5.22
CA ALA A 93 2.09 8.75 6.17
C ALA A 93 2.50 9.26 7.57
N LYS A 94 3.40 10.25 7.65
CA LYS A 94 3.76 10.91 8.92
C LYS A 94 2.56 11.59 9.58
N ARG A 95 1.68 12.19 8.77
CA ARG A 95 0.46 12.85 9.24
C ARG A 95 -0.53 11.83 9.82
N VAL A 96 -0.75 10.72 9.13
CA VAL A 96 -1.58 9.62 9.64
C VAL A 96 -1.02 9.11 10.97
N GLU A 97 0.30 8.90 11.08
CA GLU A 97 0.92 8.44 12.33
C GLU A 97 0.65 9.41 13.49
N ARG A 98 0.78 10.72 13.25
CA ARG A 98 0.46 11.75 14.25
C ARG A 98 -1.02 11.73 14.62
N MET A 99 -1.92 11.63 13.64
CA MET A 99 -3.36 11.57 13.90
C MET A 99 -3.72 10.37 14.76
N ILE A 100 -3.16 9.18 14.46
CA ILE A 100 -3.35 7.97 15.28
C ILE A 100 -2.86 8.20 16.73
N LYS A 101 -1.63 8.72 16.90
CA LYS A 101 -1.05 8.98 18.23
C LYS A 101 -1.89 9.97 19.05
N ASN A 102 -2.42 10.98 18.38
CA ASN A 102 -3.25 12.01 19.00
C ASN A 102 -4.73 11.61 19.13
N LYS A 103 -5.11 10.39 18.71
CA LYS A 103 -6.50 9.93 18.64
C LYS A 103 -7.40 10.89 17.84
N GLU A 104 -6.83 11.46 16.78
CA GLU A 104 -7.54 12.32 15.84
C GLU A 104 -8.16 11.48 14.71
N GLU A 105 -9.30 11.96 14.23
CA GLU A 105 -10.05 11.33 13.15
C GLU A 105 -10.07 12.23 11.91
N GLY A 106 -10.03 11.62 10.72
CA GLY A 106 -10.18 12.37 9.48
C GLY A 106 -9.67 11.68 8.23
N LEU A 107 -9.53 12.48 7.18
CA LEU A 107 -9.11 12.07 5.86
C LEU A 107 -7.91 12.88 5.41
N ILE A 108 -6.89 12.19 4.91
CA ILE A 108 -5.78 12.81 4.18
C ILE A 108 -5.89 12.39 2.71
N ILE A 109 -5.74 13.33 1.79
CA ILE A 109 -5.82 13.07 0.35
C ILE A 109 -4.53 13.58 -0.29
N VAL A 110 -3.83 12.74 -1.05
CA VAL A 110 -2.71 13.12 -1.90
C VAL A 110 -3.15 12.95 -3.35
N ALA A 111 -3.31 14.05 -4.08
CA ALA A 111 -3.87 14.05 -5.44
C ALA A 111 -3.02 14.81 -6.44
N TYR A 112 -2.97 14.31 -7.68
CA TYR A 112 -2.28 14.98 -8.79
C TYR A 112 -3.14 16.13 -9.34
N ASN A 113 -2.52 17.28 -9.59
CA ASN A 113 -3.13 18.44 -10.24
C ASN A 113 -4.61 18.73 -9.89
N PRO A 114 -4.94 19.01 -8.61
CA PRO A 114 -6.28 19.40 -8.18
C PRO A 114 -6.68 20.79 -8.67
N ALA A 115 -5.82 21.53 -9.40
CA ALA A 115 -6.24 22.76 -10.07
C ALA A 115 -7.38 22.49 -11.07
N LYS A 116 -7.48 21.25 -11.60
CA LYS A 116 -8.64 20.78 -12.37
C LYS A 116 -9.94 20.74 -11.56
N TRP A 117 -9.88 20.74 -10.22
CA TRP A 117 -11.05 20.78 -9.35
C TRP A 117 -11.64 22.19 -9.19
N LYS A 118 -10.94 23.24 -9.64
CA LYS A 118 -11.39 24.63 -9.50
C LYS A 118 -12.19 25.18 -10.69
N HIS A 119 -12.14 24.53 -11.86
CA HIS A 119 -12.57 25.16 -13.13
C HIS A 119 -13.76 24.51 -13.82
N LYS A 120 -14.45 23.59 -13.16
CA LYS A 120 -15.52 22.82 -13.78
C LYS A 120 -16.73 22.82 -12.85
N ASN A 121 -17.87 23.26 -13.37
CA ASN A 121 -19.20 23.04 -12.77
C ASN A 121 -19.53 21.53 -12.64
N ASP A 122 -18.61 20.67 -13.08
CA ASP A 122 -18.62 19.21 -13.11
C ASP A 122 -18.42 18.58 -11.70
N GLY A 123 -19.30 18.86 -10.74
CA GLY A 123 -19.44 18.03 -9.52
C GLY A 123 -18.28 18.05 -8.51
N LEU A 124 -17.20 18.82 -8.72
CA LEU A 124 -16.01 18.87 -7.83
C LEU A 124 -16.06 19.95 -6.73
N GLY A 125 -17.08 20.81 -6.75
CA GLY A 125 -17.40 21.75 -5.67
C GLY A 125 -17.47 21.15 -4.25
N PRO A 126 -17.92 19.89 -4.05
CA PRO A 126 -17.98 19.25 -2.74
C PRO A 126 -16.60 19.09 -2.10
N ILE A 127 -15.55 18.64 -2.80
CA ILE A 127 -14.21 18.49 -2.21
C ILE A 127 -13.59 19.84 -1.89
N VAL A 128 -13.71 20.82 -2.79
CA VAL A 128 -13.18 22.17 -2.54
C VAL A 128 -13.86 22.79 -1.32
N ASN A 129 -15.17 22.59 -1.13
CA ASN A 129 -15.88 23.02 0.07
C ASN A 129 -15.47 22.21 1.30
N LEU A 130 -15.23 20.90 1.16
CA LEU A 130 -14.78 20.03 2.25
C LEU A 130 -13.41 20.47 2.79
N VAL A 131 -12.51 20.87 1.89
CA VAL A 131 -11.17 21.42 2.19
C VAL A 131 -11.25 22.87 2.68
N LYS A 132 -12.08 23.74 2.09
CA LYS A 132 -12.23 25.14 2.55
C LYS A 132 -12.82 25.22 3.96
N ASN A 133 -13.70 24.27 4.31
CA ASN A 133 -14.29 24.18 5.64
C ASN A 133 -13.40 23.45 6.66
N SER A 134 -12.26 22.88 6.25
CA SER A 134 -11.20 22.53 7.19
C SER A 134 -10.26 23.73 7.30
N LYS A 135 -10.22 24.37 8.47
CA LYS A 135 -9.29 25.47 8.77
C LYS A 135 -7.85 24.95 8.67
N GLY A 136 -7.23 25.02 7.48
CA GLY A 136 -5.91 24.46 7.19
C GLY A 136 -5.98 22.93 7.01
N ASN A 137 -5.34 22.30 6.05
CA ASN A 137 -3.90 22.36 5.78
C ASN A 137 -3.61 21.77 4.40
N SER A 138 -3.94 22.48 3.32
CA SER A 138 -3.47 22.05 2.00
C SER A 138 -1.98 22.35 1.88
N LYS A 139 -1.16 21.34 1.65
CA LYS A 139 0.28 21.49 1.41
C LYS A 139 0.57 21.19 -0.07
N PRO A 140 1.01 22.18 -0.85
CA PRO A 140 1.41 21.94 -2.23
C PRO A 140 2.75 21.20 -2.28
N PHE A 141 2.86 20.32 -3.26
CA PHE A 141 4.10 19.72 -3.74
C PHE A 141 4.12 19.94 -5.26
N GLU A 142 5.29 20.02 -5.88
CA GLU A 142 5.33 20.26 -7.33
C GLU A 142 4.59 19.12 -8.07
N GLY A 143 3.51 19.47 -8.78
CA GLY A 143 2.62 18.53 -9.50
C GLY A 143 1.52 17.85 -8.67
N CYS A 144 1.53 17.90 -7.34
CA CYS A 144 0.51 17.25 -6.50
C CYS A 144 0.20 18.02 -5.21
N TYR A 145 -0.92 17.73 -4.58
CA TYR A 145 -1.35 18.41 -3.35
C TYR A 145 -1.73 17.39 -2.30
N MET A 146 -1.40 17.71 -1.06
CA MET A 146 -1.87 16.99 0.11
C MET A 146 -2.92 17.83 0.82
N TYR A 147 -4.08 17.24 1.11
CA TYR A 147 -5.18 17.84 1.87
C TYR A 147 -5.38 17.06 3.16
N GLU A 148 -5.75 17.78 4.22
CA GLU A 148 -6.05 17.21 5.53
C GLU A 148 -7.43 17.73 5.97
N ILE A 149 -8.32 16.80 6.30
CA ILE A 149 -9.70 17.07 6.71
C ILE A 149 -9.93 16.32 8.02
N LYS A 150 -10.02 17.05 9.14
CA LYS A 150 -10.28 16.46 10.46
C LYS A 150 -11.76 16.45 10.79
N ARG A 151 -12.43 15.33 10.55
CA ARG A 151 -13.86 15.12 10.85
C ARG A 151 -14.13 13.63 11.07
N ARG A 152 -15.06 13.34 11.98
CA ARG A 152 -15.53 11.98 12.23
C ARG A 152 -16.28 11.38 11.04
N VAL A 153 -17.14 12.17 10.39
CA VAL A 153 -17.93 11.74 9.22
C VAL A 153 -17.57 12.60 8.02
N ILE A 154 -17.17 11.97 6.93
CA ILE A 154 -16.75 12.62 5.70
C ILE A 154 -17.53 12.01 4.54
N VAL A 155 -18.18 12.88 3.77
CA VAL A 155 -19.00 12.48 2.63
C VAL A 155 -18.37 13.00 1.35
N LEU A 156 -17.90 12.07 0.51
CA LEU A 156 -17.44 12.36 -0.84
C LEU A 156 -18.65 12.31 -1.79
N LYS A 157 -18.98 13.45 -2.42
CA LYS A 157 -20.10 13.54 -3.36
C LYS A 157 -19.59 13.78 -4.77
N GLN A 158 -19.96 12.91 -5.71
CA GLN A 158 -19.69 13.04 -7.15
C GLN A 158 -18.24 13.47 -7.48
N VAL A 159 -17.24 12.75 -6.96
CA VAL A 159 -15.85 13.20 -7.06
C VAL A 159 -14.90 12.16 -7.64
N HIS A 160 -14.03 12.64 -8.52
CA HIS A 160 -12.90 11.91 -9.05
C HIS A 160 -11.59 12.38 -8.39
N ILE A 161 -10.97 11.50 -7.62
CA ILE A 161 -9.68 11.72 -6.96
C ILE A 161 -8.61 10.94 -7.73
N ASP A 162 -7.77 11.66 -8.48
CA ASP A 162 -6.58 11.06 -9.10
C ASP A 162 -5.45 10.99 -8.08
N GLY A 163 -5.52 10.01 -7.17
CA GLY A 163 -4.50 9.83 -6.16
C GLY A 163 -4.83 8.90 -4.99
N ASN A 164 -4.06 9.09 -3.91
CA ASN A 164 -4.13 8.29 -2.69
C ASN A 164 -4.98 8.96 -1.63
N VAL A 165 -5.81 8.15 -0.95
CA VAL A 165 -6.70 8.58 0.13
C VAL A 165 -6.38 7.77 1.38
N TYR A 166 -6.35 8.45 2.52
CA TYR A 166 -5.99 7.89 3.82
C TYR A 166 -7.10 8.21 4.83
N ALA A 167 -7.93 7.23 5.14
CA ALA A 167 -8.99 7.33 6.15
C ALA A 167 -8.44 6.93 7.54
N VAL A 168 -8.51 7.85 8.49
CA VAL A 168 -7.97 7.70 9.84
C VAL A 168 -9.12 7.75 10.84
N ASP A 169 -9.54 6.56 11.28
CA ASP A 169 -10.55 6.33 12.31
C ASP A 169 -11.86 7.11 12.10
N CYS A 170 -12.15 7.48 10.84
CA CYS A 170 -13.35 8.21 10.45
C CYS A 170 -14.32 7.32 9.69
N GLU A 171 -15.57 7.77 9.58
CA GLU A 171 -16.56 7.24 8.67
C GLU A 171 -16.47 7.95 7.32
N LEU A 172 -16.09 7.21 6.28
CA LEU A 172 -16.02 7.67 4.90
C LEU A 172 -17.24 7.16 4.12
N ARG A 173 -18.11 8.10 3.76
CA ARG A 173 -19.31 7.86 2.94
C ARG A 173 -19.09 8.40 1.53
N CYS A 174 -19.74 7.74 0.57
CA CYS A 174 -19.78 8.18 -0.81
C CYS A 174 -21.24 8.41 -1.23
N GLU A 175 -21.49 9.47 -1.98
CA GLU A 175 -22.77 9.73 -2.62
C GLU A 175 -22.56 10.02 -4.12
N GLY A 176 -23.26 9.28 -4.97
CA GLY A 176 -23.10 9.37 -6.42
C GLY A 176 -21.79 8.74 -6.92
N SER A 177 -21.30 9.20 -8.07
CA SER A 177 -20.10 8.65 -8.70
C SER A 177 -18.83 9.14 -7.98
N VAL A 178 -18.25 8.29 -7.13
CA VAL A 178 -16.95 8.53 -6.49
C VAL A 178 -15.92 7.57 -7.06
N ASN A 179 -14.81 8.09 -7.54
CA ASN A 179 -13.73 7.29 -8.11
C ASN A 179 -12.39 7.74 -7.52
N ILE A 180 -11.64 6.80 -6.95
CA ILE A 180 -10.27 6.98 -6.47
C ILE A 180 -9.37 6.15 -7.39
N THR A 181 -8.51 6.81 -8.18
CA THR A 181 -7.78 6.13 -9.25
C THR A 181 -6.56 5.35 -8.79
N THR A 182 -6.05 5.67 -7.60
CA THR A 182 -4.80 5.07 -7.08
C THR A 182 -5.16 4.17 -5.92
N GLN A 183 -5.26 4.68 -4.67
CA GLN A 183 -5.41 3.83 -3.50
C GLN A 183 -6.25 4.44 -2.39
N LEU A 184 -6.94 3.57 -1.65
CA LEU A 184 -7.61 3.91 -0.41
C LEU A 184 -6.99 3.11 0.74
N PHE A 185 -6.31 3.81 1.64
CA PHE A 185 -5.79 3.26 2.89
C PHE A 185 -6.73 3.60 4.03
N ALA A 186 -6.93 2.64 4.94
CA ALA A 186 -7.79 2.79 6.09
C ALA A 186 -7.10 2.29 7.36
N THR A 187 -7.29 3.00 8.47
CA THR A 187 -7.00 2.44 9.79
C THR A 187 -8.05 1.39 10.16
N LYS A 188 -7.76 0.57 11.17
CA LYS A 188 -8.65 -0.52 11.60
C LYS A 188 -10.04 -0.02 12.04
N ASN A 189 -10.14 1.18 12.62
CA ASN A 189 -11.40 1.71 13.12
C ASN A 189 -12.13 2.60 12.09
N ALA A 190 -11.54 2.82 10.91
CA ALA A 190 -12.22 3.57 9.86
C ALA A 190 -13.39 2.75 9.30
N ILE A 191 -14.53 3.42 9.13
CA ILE A 191 -15.74 2.82 8.57
C ILE A 191 -15.84 3.29 7.12
N ILE A 192 -15.78 2.36 6.17
CA ILE A 192 -15.87 2.66 4.74
C ILE A 192 -17.21 2.15 4.22
N ASN A 193 -18.00 3.02 3.58
CA ASN A 193 -19.29 2.60 3.05
C ASN A 193 -19.13 1.54 1.95
N GLU A 194 -20.11 0.62 1.88
CA GLU A 194 -20.06 -0.52 0.95
C GLU A 194 -19.97 -0.11 -0.51
N GLN A 195 -20.59 1.02 -0.90
CA GLN A 195 -20.51 1.50 -2.28
C GLN A 195 -19.06 1.75 -2.72
N LEU A 196 -18.22 2.33 -1.85
CA LEU A 196 -16.82 2.58 -2.19
C LEU A 196 -16.02 1.28 -2.35
N LYS A 197 -16.37 0.23 -1.59
CA LYS A 197 -15.70 -1.08 -1.67
C LYS A 197 -15.89 -1.77 -3.01
N HIS A 198 -16.96 -1.43 -3.76
CA HIS A 198 -17.16 -1.92 -5.12
C HIS A 198 -16.20 -1.30 -6.14
N PHE A 199 -15.73 -0.07 -5.90
CA PHE A 199 -14.86 0.66 -6.84
C PHE A 199 -13.39 0.56 -6.47
N ILE A 200 -13.08 0.44 -5.18
CA ILE A 200 -11.71 0.33 -4.69
C ILE A 200 -11.67 -0.49 -3.41
N SER A 201 -10.80 -1.50 -3.36
CA SER A 201 -10.60 -2.31 -2.16
C SER A 201 -9.79 -1.52 -1.12
N PRO A 202 -10.35 -1.20 0.06
CA PRO A 202 -9.60 -0.49 1.08
C PRO A 202 -8.47 -1.35 1.64
N ILE A 203 -7.29 -0.76 1.77
CA ILE A 203 -6.13 -1.37 2.42
C ILE A 203 -6.18 -1.04 3.91
N PHE A 204 -6.61 -2.00 4.72
CA PHE A 204 -6.66 -1.85 6.17
C PHE A 204 -5.30 -2.04 6.84
N GLY A 205 -5.11 -1.41 8.00
CA GLY A 205 -3.92 -1.59 8.83
C GLY A 205 -2.74 -0.70 8.38
N ILE A 206 -3.04 0.53 7.99
CA ILE A 206 -2.05 1.50 7.50
C ILE A 206 -0.83 1.69 8.42
N GLN A 207 -0.91 1.42 9.74
CA GLN A 207 0.26 1.46 10.61
C GLN A 207 1.43 0.60 10.10
N LYS A 208 1.15 -0.54 9.44
CA LYS A 208 2.18 -1.38 8.83
C LYS A 208 2.83 -0.73 7.60
N TYR A 209 2.05 0.07 6.85
CA TYR A 209 2.49 0.77 5.64
C TYR A 209 3.25 2.06 5.94
N ILE A 210 2.92 2.77 7.02
CA ILE A 210 3.64 3.96 7.48
C ILE A 210 5.13 3.65 7.68
N THR A 211 5.43 2.49 8.26
CA THR A 211 6.80 1.98 8.42
C THR A 211 7.50 1.84 7.06
N ILE A 212 6.82 1.33 6.05
CA ILE A 212 7.36 1.17 4.68
C ILE A 212 7.67 2.53 4.06
N PHE A 213 6.80 3.54 4.25
CA PHE A 213 7.10 4.90 3.80
C PHE A 213 8.34 5.49 4.51
N HIS A 214 8.50 5.21 5.80
CA HIS A 214 9.67 5.65 6.57
C HIS A 214 10.98 4.98 6.14
N TYR A 215 10.96 3.69 5.81
CA TYR A 215 12.17 2.94 5.43
C TYR A 215 12.54 3.13 3.95
N ASN A 216 11.57 3.11 3.04
CA ASN A 216 11.83 3.20 1.59
C ASN A 216 11.98 4.65 1.10
N PHE A 217 11.46 5.63 1.84
CA PHE A 217 11.60 7.05 1.52
C PHE A 217 12.32 7.82 2.63
N LYS A 218 13.38 7.22 3.21
CA LYS A 218 14.43 8.04 3.85
C LYS A 218 14.71 9.19 2.88
N PRO A 219 14.59 10.45 3.32
CA PRO A 219 14.87 11.57 2.45
C PRO A 219 16.30 11.35 1.96
N LEU A 220 16.46 11.10 0.66
CA LEU A 220 17.74 11.32 0.01
C LEU A 220 18.11 12.73 0.46
N LYS A 221 19.20 12.86 1.22
CA LYS A 221 19.76 14.17 1.54
C LYS A 221 20.03 14.80 0.18
N MET A 222 19.10 15.62 -0.30
CA MET A 222 19.36 16.51 -1.41
C MET A 222 20.43 17.41 -0.85
N LYS A 223 21.68 17.23 -1.30
CA LYS A 223 22.65 18.31 -1.20
C LYS A 223 21.99 19.47 -1.91
N GLU A 224 21.52 20.45 -1.15
CA GLU A 224 21.30 21.78 -1.68
C GLU A 224 22.60 22.15 -2.39
N LYS A 225 22.55 22.28 -3.71
CA LYS A 225 23.59 23.04 -4.38
C LYS A 225 23.37 24.46 -3.91
N ASP A 226 24.31 24.98 -3.14
CA ASP A 226 24.39 26.41 -2.85
C ASP A 226 24.20 27.18 -4.16
N PRO A 227 23.17 28.01 -4.29
CA PRO A 227 23.10 28.97 -5.37
C PRO A 227 23.99 30.13 -4.94
N LEU A 228 25.30 30.01 -5.16
CA LEU A 228 26.30 31.09 -5.34
C LEU A 228 27.70 30.55 -4.99
N ASN A 229 28.40 30.05 -6.01
CA ASN A 229 29.82 30.24 -6.26
C ASN A 229 30.13 29.85 -7.71
#